data_AF-A0A7J9G3C9-F1
#
_entry.id   AF-A0A7J9G3C9-F1
#
_cell.length_a   1.000
_cell.length_b   1.000
_cell.length_c   1.000
_cell.angle_alpha   90.00
_cell.angle_beta   90.00
_cell.angle_gamma   90.00
#
_symmetry.space_group_name_H-M   'P 1'
#
loop_
_entity.id
_entity.type
_entity.pdbx_description
1 polymer ?
#
loop_
_entity_poly.entity_id
_entity_poly.type
_entity_poly.pdbx_seq_one_letter_code
_entity_poly.pdbx_strand_id
1 'polypeptide(L)' 'MAYAGAIFADACLKGLNGVPDVVECSFVQSTVTELPFFASKVRLGKNGVEEVMGLGPLFDYEQAGLESLKPELKA' A
#
# COMPACT_ATOMS: atom_id res chain seq x y z
N MET A 1 10.85 12.49 8.01
CA MET A 1 10.34 11.18 8.46
C MET A 1 9.27 11.27 9.53
N ALA A 2 9.48 11.99 10.65
CA ALA A 2 8.51 12.03 11.76
C ALA A 2 7.07 12.43 11.35
N TYR A 3 6.92 13.44 10.50
CA TYR A 3 5.61 13.88 10.03
C TYR A 3 4.87 12.80 9.23
N ALA A 4 5.51 12.19 8.23
CA ALA A 4 4.91 11.11 7.45
C ALA A 4 4.54 9.90 8.33
N GLY A 5 5.40 9.55 9.30
CA GLY A 5 5.10 8.51 10.28
C GLY A 5 3.88 8.85 11.15
N ALA A 6 3.73 10.10 11.58
CA ALA A 6 2.58 10.55 12.36
C ALA A 6 1.27 10.46 11.56
N ILE A 7 1.28 10.85 10.27
CA ILE A 7 0.11 10.74 9.38
C ILE A 7 -0.32 9.29 9.21
N PHE A 8 0.62 8.37 8.90
CA PHE A 8 0.28 6.96 8.74
C PHE A 8 -0.17 6.31 10.06
N ALA A 9 0.44 6.68 11.19
CA ALA A 9 0.00 6.20 12.51
C ALA A 9 -1.42 6.67 12.84
N ASP A 10 -1.76 7.93 12.57
CA ASP A 10 -3.12 8.46 12.74
C ASP A 10 -4.12 7.73 11.83
N ALA A 11 -3.76 7.41 10.58
CA ALA A 11 -4.59 6.60 9.70
C ALA A 11 -4.84 5.18 10.27
N CYS A 12 -3.82 4.51 10.79
CA CYS A 12 -3.98 3.24 11.49
C CYS A 12 -4.94 3.35 12.68
N LEU A 13 -4.81 4.40 13.51
CA LEU A 13 -5.69 4.64 14.65
C LEU A 13 -7.14 4.90 14.21
N LYS A 14 -7.35 5.66 13.14
CA LYS A 14 -8.69 5.89 12.54
C LYS A 14 -9.31 4.59 12.05
N GLY A 15 -8.55 3.74 11.36
CA GLY A 15 -9.00 2.42 10.91
C GLY A 15 -9.42 1.54 12.09
N LEU A 16 -8.59 1.48 13.14
CA LEU A 16 -8.90 0.74 14.37
C LEU A 16 -10.16 1.29 15.08
N ASN A 17 -10.37 2.60 15.04
CA ASN A 17 -11.56 3.26 15.58
C ASN A 17 -12.83 3.05 14.70
N GLY A 18 -12.71 2.35 13.58
CA GLY A 18 -13.82 2.04 12.68
C GLY A 18 -14.28 3.23 11.82
N VAL A 19 -13.41 4.22 11.60
CA VAL A 19 -13.65 5.24 10.58
C VAL A 19 -13.68 4.54 9.21
N PRO A 20 -14.74 4.71 8.40
CA PRO A 20 -14.82 4.07 7.10
C PRO A 20 -13.82 4.70 6.12
N ASP A 21 -13.48 3.96 5.08
CA ASP A 21 -12.74 4.45 3.90
C ASP A 21 -11.38 5.10 4.21
N VAL A 22 -10.71 4.65 5.28
CA VAL A 22 -9.32 5.05 5.56
C VAL A 22 -8.39 4.33 4.60
N VAL A 23 -7.91 5.05 3.58
CA VAL A 23 -7.05 4.51 2.53
C VAL A 23 -5.69 5.18 2.55
N GLU A 24 -4.64 4.37 2.62
CA GLU A 24 -3.25 4.83 2.59
C GLU A 24 -2.40 3.92 1.68
N CYS A 25 -1.28 4.43 1.16
CA CYS A 25 -0.29 3.57 0.50
C CYS A 25 0.63 2.94 1.56
N SER A 26 0.76 1.61 1.56
CA SER A 26 1.60 0.90 2.52
C SER A 26 2.27 -0.31 1.90
N PHE A 27 3.49 -0.62 2.36
CA PHE A 27 4.24 -1.81 1.97
C PHE A 27 3.83 -2.99 2.84
N VAL A 28 3.03 -3.89 2.27
CA VAL A 28 2.42 -5.01 2.99
C VAL A 28 2.53 -6.29 2.18
N GLN A 29 2.26 -7.43 2.83
CA GLN A 29 2.12 -8.69 2.11
C GLN A 29 0.94 -8.56 1.14
N SER A 30 1.16 -8.89 -0.13
CA SER A 30 0.13 -8.69 -1.15
C SER A 30 0.29 -9.65 -2.32
N THR A 31 -0.74 -9.69 -3.17
CA THR A 31 -0.75 -10.40 -4.46
C THR A 31 -0.88 -9.42 -5.63
N VAL A 32 -0.59 -8.13 -5.41
CA VAL A 32 -0.71 -7.08 -6.44
C VAL A 32 0.33 -7.27 -7.54
N THR A 33 1.46 -7.87 -7.19
CA THR A 33 2.49 -8.35 -8.12
C THR A 33 2.82 -9.81 -7.78
N GLU A 34 3.74 -10.42 -8.51
CA GLU A 34 4.29 -11.74 -8.23
C GLU A 34 5.22 -11.78 -6.98
N LEU A 35 5.52 -10.62 -6.40
CA LEU A 35 6.36 -10.49 -5.22
C LEU A 35 5.54 -10.67 -3.94
N PRO A 36 6.10 -11.26 -2.87
CA PRO A 36 5.36 -11.52 -1.64
C PRO A 36 4.93 -10.23 -0.90
N PHE A 37 5.66 -9.13 -1.09
CA PHE A 37 5.37 -7.83 -0.49
C PHE A 37 5.46 -6.75 -1.57
N PHE A 38 4.52 -5.81 -1.55
CA PHE A 38 4.50 -4.69 -2.48
C PHE A 38 3.77 -3.47 -1.89
N ALA A 39 4.18 -2.27 -2.27
CA ALA A 39 3.53 -1.04 -1.83
C ALA A 39 2.35 -0.70 -2.75
N SER A 40 1.15 -0.64 -2.19
CA SER A 40 -0.07 -0.29 -2.92
C SER A 40 -1.07 0.38 -1.97
N LYS A 41 -2.20 0.84 -2.51
CA LYS A 41 -3.27 1.38 -1.68
C LYS A 41 -3.88 0.26 -0.85
N VAL A 42 -4.06 0.50 0.44
CA VAL A 42 -4.73 -0.42 1.36
C VAL A 42 -5.86 0.29 2.08
N ARG A 43 -6.98 -0.40 2.29
CA ARG A 43 -8.02 0.06 3.21
C ARG A 43 -7.71 -0.45 4.61
N LEU A 44 -7.56 0.47 5.55
CA LEU A 44 -7.38 0.19 6.96
C LEU A 44 -8.74 0.12 7.65
N GLY A 45 -8.92 -0.89 8.49
CA GLY A 45 -10.11 -1.04 9.32
C GLY A 45 -9.77 -1.62 10.69
N LYS A 46 -10.74 -2.27 11.33
CA LYS A 46 -10.66 -2.64 12.75
C LYS A 46 -9.61 -3.72 13.02
N ASN A 47 -9.24 -4.48 11.99
CA ASN A 47 -8.29 -5.58 12.07
C ASN A 47 -6.98 -5.29 11.31
N GLY A 48 -6.65 -4.01 11.08
CA GLY A 48 -5.49 -3.62 10.28
C GLY A 48 -5.85 -3.47 8.80
N VAL A 49 -5.08 -4.10 7.91
CA VAL A 49 -5.36 -4.07 6.46
C VAL A 49 -6.54 -4.99 6.16
N GLU A 50 -7.66 -4.41 5.75
CA GLU A 50 -8.88 -5.17 5.39
C GLU A 50 -9.00 -5.39 3.88
N GLU A 51 -8.37 -4.54 3.07
CA GLU A 51 -8.30 -4.72 1.63
C GLU A 51 -6.98 -4.19 1.09
N VAL A 52 -6.35 -4.97 0.19
CA VAL A 52 -5.23 -4.50 -0.64
C VAL A 52 -5.77 -4.21 -2.03
N MET A 53 -5.68 -2.95 -2.45
CA MET A 53 -6.20 -2.48 -3.73
C MET A 53 -5.13 -2.66 -4.82
N GLY A 54 -5.57 -2.89 -6.06
CA GLY A 54 -4.68 -2.97 -7.21
C GLY A 54 -4.04 -1.62 -7.58
N LEU A 55 -3.11 -1.65 -8.54
CA LEU A 55 -2.39 -0.45 -9.01
C LEU A 55 -3.27 0.49 -9.85
N GLY A 56 -4.38 -0.01 -10.38
CA GLY A 56 -5.20 0.74 -11.35
C GLY A 56 -4.52 0.81 -12.74
N PRO A 57 -5.01 1.69 -13.62
CA PRO A 57 -4.39 1.90 -14.92
C PRO A 57 -3.02 2.58 -14.75
N LEU A 58 -2.03 2.09 -15.47
CA LEU A 58 -0.68 2.65 -15.51
C LEU A 58 -0.38 3.18 -16.91
N PHE A 59 0.37 4.28 -16.99
CA PHE A 59 0.93 4.76 -18.24
C PHE A 59 2.17 3.94 -18.64
N ASP A 60 2.53 3.96 -19.93
CA ASP A 60 3.68 3.19 -20.46
C ASP A 60 4.97 3.43 -19.66
N TYR A 61 5.20 4.67 -19.23
CA TYR A 61 6.36 5.04 -18.41
C TYR A 61 6.33 4.38 -17.01
N GLU A 62 5.15 4.36 -16.37
CA GLU A 62 4.97 3.76 -15.04
C GLU A 62 5.08 2.24 -15.12
N GLN A 63 4.55 1.63 -16.19
CA GLN A 63 4.67 0.19 -16.41
C GLN A 63 6.12 -0.22 -16.63
N ALA A 64 6.88 0.53 -17.44
CA ALA A 64 8.32 0.28 -17.62
C ALA A 64 9.08 0.40 -16.29
N GLY A 65 8.76 1.42 -15.48
CA GLY A 65 9.32 1.59 -14.14
C GLY A 65 9.00 0.40 -13.21
N LEU A 66 7.75 -0.06 -13.19
CA LEU A 66 7.32 -1.20 -12.40
C LEU A 66 8.10 -2.47 -12.75
N GLU A 67 8.26 -2.77 -14.04
CA GLU A 67 9.02 -3.94 -14.48
C GLU A 67 10.51 -3.84 -14.13
N SER A 68 11.11 -2.64 -14.18
CA SER A 68 12.49 -2.44 -13.75
C SER A 68 12.69 -2.58 -12.23
N LEU A 69 11.71 -2.22 -11.40
CA LEU A 69 11.85 -2.22 -9.94
C LEU A 69 11.69 -3.62 -9.33
N LYS A 70 10.83 -4.47 -9.93
CA LYS A 70 10.54 -5.82 -9.43
C LYS A 70 11.79 -6.67 -9.12
N PRO A 71 12.82 -6.76 -9.99
CA PRO A 71 14.03 -7.51 -9.66
C PRO A 71 14.81 -6.91 -8.49
N GLU A 72 14.82 -5.57 -8.35
CA GLU A 72 15.50 -4.89 -7.23
C GLU A 72 14.78 -5.14 -5.90
N LEU A 73 13.45 -5.12 -5.90
CA LEU A 73 12.64 -5.34 -4.70
C LEU A 73 12.63 -6.81 -4.24
N LYS A 74 12.93 -7.74 -5.14
CA LYS A 74 13.04 -9.18 -4.81
C LYS A 74 14.35 -9.53 -4.08
N ALA A 75 15.40 -8.72 -4.24
CA ALA A 75 16.72 -8.95 -3.69
C ALA A 75 16.75 -8.81 -2.16
#